data_AF-A0AAQ4EM56-F1
#
_entry.id   AF-A0AAQ4EM56-F1
#
_cell.length_a   1.000
_cell.length_b   1.000
_cell.length_c   1.000
_cell.angle_alpha   90.00
_cell.angle_beta   90.00
_cell.angle_gamma   90.00
#
_symmetry.space_group_name_H-M   'P 1'
#
loop_
_entity.id
_entity.type
_entity.pdbx_description
1 polymer ?
#
loop_
_entity_poly.entity_id
_entity_poly.type
_entity_poly.pdbx_seq_one_letter_code
_entity_poly.pdbx_strand_id
1 'polypeptide(L)'
;MRTMVLLLLVGVAVTFANEIWSPEYSEHSQCIATCRPDECPSGCKTDCLCYRRFDHPNNHGYCLDPSKPIPEHFRRLGANN
;
A
#
# COMPACT_ATOMS: atom_id res chain seq x y z
N MET A 1 -16.32 -37.70 15.90
CA MET A 1 -15.39 -37.27 14.83
C MET A 1 -16.11 -36.35 13.82
N ARG A 2 -16.61 -35.18 14.23
CA ARG A 2 -17.33 -34.26 13.31
C ARG A 2 -17.18 -32.76 13.64
N THR A 3 -16.49 -32.42 14.73
CA THR A 3 -16.33 -31.04 15.21
C THR A 3 -14.93 -30.45 14.94
N MET A 4 -13.93 -31.28 14.64
CA MET A 4 -12.55 -30.83 14.39
C MET A 4 -12.35 -30.19 13.00
N VAL A 5 -13.27 -30.39 12.06
CA VAL A 5 -13.17 -29.84 10.69
C VAL A 5 -13.55 -28.35 10.65
N LEU A 6 -14.40 -27.89 11.57
CA LEU A 6 -14.87 -26.49 11.58
C LEU A 6 -13.79 -25.50 12.02
N LEU A 7 -12.82 -25.92 12.84
CA LEU A 7 -11.72 -25.06 13.29
C LEU A 7 -10.66 -24.80 12.21
N LEU A 8 -10.59 -25.64 11.18
CA LEU A 8 -9.66 -25.46 10.06
C LEU A 8 -10.12 -24.40 9.05
N LEU A 9 -11.42 -24.06 9.03
CA LEU A 9 -11.97 -23.08 8.09
C LEU A 9 -11.87 -21.63 8.59
N VAL A 10 -11.71 -21.41 9.89
CA VAL A 10 -11.56 -20.06 10.47
C VAL A 10 -10.09 -19.61 10.51
N GLY A 11 -9.14 -20.56 10.43
CA GLY A 11 -7.70 -20.28 10.54
C GLY A 11 -7.02 -19.75 9.26
N VAL A 12 -7.69 -19.76 8.11
CA VAL A 12 -7.10 -19.38 6.80
C VAL A 12 -7.68 -18.04 6.32
N ALA A 13 -7.78 -17.05 7.21
CA ALA A 13 -8.15 -15.67 6.86
C ALA A 13 -7.06 -14.65 7.20
N VAL A 14 -5.86 -15.10 7.55
CA VAL A 14 -4.68 -14.24 7.60
C VAL A 14 -3.97 -14.38 6.25
N THR A 15 -4.57 -13.77 5.23
CA THR A 15 -3.92 -13.58 3.93
C THR A 15 -2.70 -12.70 4.15
N PHE A 16 -1.54 -13.29 3.89
CA PHE A 16 -0.22 -12.68 3.95
C PHE A 16 -0.18 -11.40 3.11
N ALA A 17 -0.34 -10.23 3.73
CA ALA A 17 -0.09 -8.92 3.12
C ALA A 17 1.34 -8.41 3.39
N ASN A 18 2.29 -9.32 3.66
CA ASN A 18 3.71 -8.98 3.74
C ASN A 18 4.31 -8.97 2.32
N GLU A 19 3.81 -8.10 1.46
CA GLU A 19 4.49 -7.80 0.20
C GLU A 19 5.65 -6.82 0.45
N ILE A 20 6.81 -7.09 -0.14
CA ILE A 20 7.48 -6.21 -1.12
C ILE A 20 7.59 -4.70 -0.78
N TRP A 21 7.71 -4.33 0.48
CA TRP A 21 7.89 -2.94 0.89
C TRP A 21 9.21 -2.77 1.63
N SER A 22 10.06 -1.86 1.16
CA SER A 22 11.29 -1.50 1.86
C SER A 22 10.97 -1.03 3.29
N PRO A 23 11.89 -1.15 4.26
CA PRO A 23 11.63 -0.78 5.66
C PRO A 23 11.10 0.64 5.86
N GLU A 24 11.44 1.56 4.95
CA GLU A 24 10.97 2.95 4.92
C GLU A 24 9.43 3.08 4.84
N TYR A 25 8.75 2.09 4.25
CA TYR A 25 7.28 2.10 4.15
C TYR A 25 6.57 1.64 5.42
N SER A 26 7.31 1.12 6.42
CA SER A 26 6.71 0.65 7.68
C SER A 26 6.01 1.77 8.46
N GLU A 27 6.53 3.00 8.38
CA GLU A 27 5.90 4.18 8.99
C GLU A 27 4.55 4.52 8.37
N HIS A 28 4.29 4.06 7.15
CA HIS A 28 3.04 4.26 6.42
C HIS A 28 2.12 3.03 6.47
N SER A 29 2.37 2.06 7.36
CA SER A 29 1.64 0.78 7.40
C SER A 29 0.10 0.90 7.46
N GLN A 30 -0.43 1.96 8.08
CA GLN A 30 -1.87 2.28 8.09
C GLN A 30 -2.43 2.61 6.70
N CYS A 31 -1.62 3.21 5.84
CA CYS A 31 -1.98 3.74 4.53
C CYS A 31 -1.49 2.91 3.36
N ILE A 32 -0.45 2.08 3.53
CA ILE A 32 0.26 1.43 2.43
C ILE A 32 -0.69 0.57 1.57
N ALA A 33 -0.89 1.02 0.33
CA ALA A 33 -1.72 0.39 -0.68
C ALA A 33 -1.35 0.91 -2.07
N THR A 34 -1.75 0.20 -3.12
CA THR A 34 -1.63 0.71 -4.50
C THR A 34 -2.79 1.66 -4.81
N CYS A 35 -2.53 2.68 -5.63
CA CYS A 35 -3.55 3.66 -6.02
C CYS A 35 -3.39 4.15 -7.46
N ARG A 36 -4.45 4.82 -7.93
CA ARG A 36 -4.56 5.46 -9.24
C ARG A 36 -4.60 6.98 -9.06
N PRO A 37 -3.49 7.70 -9.34
CA PRO A 37 -3.36 9.13 -9.04
C PRO A 37 -4.41 10.04 -9.70
N ASP A 38 -4.92 9.68 -10.88
CA ASP A 38 -5.91 10.48 -11.61
C ASP A 38 -7.36 9.97 -11.46
N GLU A 39 -7.60 8.98 -10.60
CA GLU A 39 -8.96 8.47 -10.36
C GLU A 39 -9.56 9.04 -9.07
N CYS A 40 -10.90 9.18 -9.06
CA CYS A 40 -11.69 9.62 -7.91
C CYS A 40 -12.84 8.62 -7.66
N PRO A 41 -12.78 7.79 -6.60
CA PRO A 41 -11.72 7.72 -5.59
C PRO A 41 -10.45 7.05 -6.14
N SER A 42 -9.29 7.50 -5.66
CA SER A 42 -7.97 6.97 -6.09
C SER A 42 -7.67 5.56 -5.59
N GLY A 43 -8.52 5.02 -4.71
CA GLY A 43 -8.34 3.72 -4.04
C GLY A 43 -7.71 3.81 -2.64
N CYS A 44 -7.30 5.00 -2.18
CA CYS A 44 -6.76 5.17 -0.83
C CYS A 44 -7.85 5.22 0.25
N LYS A 45 -7.50 4.76 1.45
CA LYS A 45 -8.31 4.96 2.66
C LYS A 45 -8.44 6.44 2.97
N THR A 46 -9.45 6.78 3.78
CA THR A 46 -9.58 8.10 4.41
C THR A 46 -8.30 8.46 5.15
N ASP A 47 -7.87 9.71 5.04
CA ASP A 47 -6.64 10.28 5.60
C ASP A 47 -5.30 9.83 4.96
N CYS A 48 -5.35 9.02 3.89
CA CYS A 48 -4.17 8.65 3.12
C CYS A 48 -4.11 9.38 1.79
N LEU A 49 -2.91 9.72 1.30
CA LEU A 49 -2.70 10.38 0.01
C LEU A 49 -2.07 9.44 -1.01
N CYS A 50 -2.57 9.52 -2.25
CA CYS A 50 -2.01 8.79 -3.38
C CYS A 50 -0.82 9.56 -3.97
N TYR A 51 0.38 9.01 -3.86
CA TYR A 51 1.60 9.54 -4.47
C TYR A 51 1.90 8.81 -5.78
N ARG A 52 1.96 9.55 -6.89
CA ARG A 52 2.28 8.99 -8.21
C ARG A 52 3.71 8.45 -8.25
N ARG A 53 3.87 7.28 -8.87
CA ARG A 53 5.17 6.76 -9.31
C ARG A 53 5.47 7.23 -10.72
N PHE A 54 6.51 8.03 -10.88
CA PHE A 54 6.95 8.52 -12.19
C PHE A 54 7.84 7.51 -12.94
N ASP A 55 8.37 6.51 -12.24
CA ASP A 55 9.16 5.41 -12.81
C ASP A 55 8.34 4.22 -13.30
N HIS A 56 7.01 4.25 -13.16
CA HIS A 56 6.15 3.15 -13.56
C HIS A 56 5.17 3.58 -14.66
N PRO A 57 5.06 2.81 -15.77
CA PRO A 57 4.04 3.09 -16.78
C PRO A 57 2.64 2.88 -16.20
N ASN A 58 1.63 3.43 -16.87
CA ASN A 58 0.20 3.20 -16.61
C ASN A 58 -0.41 3.88 -15.37
N ASN A 59 0.06 5.06 -14.98
CA ASN A 59 -0.60 5.88 -13.93
C ASN A 59 -0.86 5.10 -12.62
N HIS A 60 0.24 4.65 -12.01
CA HIS A 60 0.21 3.98 -10.72
C HIS A 60 0.84 4.86 -9.64
N GLY A 61 0.40 4.68 -8.41
CA GLY A 61 0.96 5.32 -7.24
C GLY A 61 0.81 4.44 -6.01
N TYR A 62 1.26 4.97 -4.87
CA TYR A 62 1.04 4.35 -3.56
C TYR A 62 0.34 5.31 -2.59
N CYS A 63 -0.56 4.75 -1.81
CA CYS A 63 -1.18 5.42 -0.68
C CYS A 63 -0.16 5.51 0.46
N LEU A 64 0.14 6.71 0.90
CA LEU A 64 1.06 6.97 2.01
C LEU A 64 0.39 7.89 3.02
N ASP A 65 0.79 7.73 4.29
CA ASP A 65 0.40 8.65 5.36
C ASP A 65 1.07 10.02 5.16
N PRO A 66 0.31 11.12 4.99
CA PRO A 66 0.85 12.45 4.76
C PRO A 66 1.54 13.07 5.99
N SER A 67 1.36 12.51 7.19
CA SER A 67 2.03 12.94 8.42
C SER A 67 3.46 12.38 8.57
N LYS A 68 3.85 11.45 7.69
CA LYS A 68 5.14 10.77 7.71
C LYS A 68 6.03 11.28 6.58
N PRO A 69 7.37 11.24 6.75
CA PRO A 69 8.28 11.59 5.67
C PRO A 69 8.05 10.73 4.44
N ILE A 70 7.98 11.35 3.26
CA ILE A 70 7.86 10.61 2.00
C ILE A 70 9.11 9.74 1.80
N PRO A 71 8.96 8.46 1.42
CA PRO A 71 10.08 7.57 1.16
C PRO A 71 11.07 8.17 0.15
N GLU A 72 12.37 8.06 0.41
CA GLU A 72 13.46 8.64 -0.37
C GLU A 72 13.40 8.19 -1.82
N HIS A 73 12.98 6.94 -2.06
CA HIS A 73 12.72 6.43 -3.40
C HIS A 73 11.75 7.36 -4.16
N PHE A 74 10.61 7.73 -3.56
CA PHE A 74 9.61 8.62 -4.18
C PHE A 74 10.13 10.03 -4.41
N ARG A 75 10.89 10.58 -3.46
CA ARG A 75 11.49 11.93 -3.61
C ARG A 75 12.38 12.02 -4.84
N ARG A 76 13.07 10.94 -5.21
CA ARG A 76 13.97 10.92 -6.37
C ARG A 76 13.25 10.67 -7.70
N LEU A 77 12.01 10.18 -7.70
CA LEU A 77 11.26 9.90 -8.93
C LEU A 77 10.83 11.15 -9.70
N GLY A 78 10.70 12.30 -9.03
CA GLY A 78 10.36 13.59 -9.68
C GLY A 78 11.54 14.53 -9.89
N ALA A 79 12.75 14.14 -9.47
CA ALA A 79 13.93 15.01 -9.45
C ALA A 79 14.76 14.99 -10.74
N ASN A 80 14.44 14.11 -11.69
CA ASN A 80 15.08 14.07 -13.01
C ASN A 80 14.21 14.85 -14.02
N ASN A 81 14.30 16.18 -13.97
CA ASN A 81 13.98 17.06 -15.10
C ASN A 81 15.25 17.77 -15.55
#